data_AF-A0A7S4ARQ3-F1
#
_entry.id   AF-A0A7S4ARQ3-F1
#
_cell.length_a   1.000
_cell.length_b   1.000
_cell.length_c   1.000
_cell.angle_alpha   90.00
_cell.angle_beta   90.00
_cell.angle_gamma   90.00
#
_symmetry.space_group_name_H-M   'P 1'
#
loop_
_entity.id
_entity.type
_entity.pdbx_description
1 polymer ?
#
loop_
_entity_poly.entity_id
_entity_poly.type
_entity_poly.pdbx_seq_one_letter_code
_entity_poly.pdbx_strand_id
1 'polypeptide(L)'
;MLDLGNIHSAQGSQFDEVVDRSSPGAGGFTPYHSTPTVVSSPVGLGNGVEAGQELFATYGDEWIPWIPGAAVTFNNNFKKADKLMEDFEDWIVEHEENPATKNEVTDELLEDMWKAMIDFPHVGDRQWQELTVLPKELSRDRLKELKHVKQQKKLKKEESSSPLPLPDPPSPSAQYWADKGKVELEFLRQEGKCQDHLRPDISKIPHAGRGAFASRDLPKGTIVGYAPLIHVGVRGKELFEIIYNGESKHGTDRFEFREFDEDDDEEDLDELIESASKRETRYTKQDLVVNYSFGHRDSPLHLTPYGAMVNYINHKSANDGDGPNVRVQWPTRDFVAHKVDWLSKDLMFLRDSVDKIGLSFDYVALHDIKEGEEVTMDYGDEWDEAWKEHVANWVPPENAEGYVHSSKFENLYLRTPEELLKEPYPWNLHTLCSEYYKMSPDGNINHYDSSFQTGNQLEVPVPCRVLERVSDGEDYVYKVELQVSENSVVIAEGYPLDGEGIMLFDKAYSPMWHMKEAFRHKIAVPDDMFPAKWMANQK
;
A
#
# COMPACT_ATOMS: atom_id res chain seq x y z
N MET A 1 -13.70 12.51 -3.55
CA MET A 1 -12.77 11.39 -3.82
C MET A 1 -11.49 11.69 -3.08
N LEU A 2 -10.91 10.68 -2.45
CA LEU A 2 -9.54 10.69 -1.96
C LEU A 2 -8.66 10.39 -3.16
N ASP A 3 -7.79 11.32 -3.51
CA ASP A 3 -6.75 11.06 -4.49
C ASP A 3 -5.59 10.38 -3.76
N LEU A 4 -5.38 9.09 -4.05
CA LEU A 4 -4.18 8.38 -3.63
C LEU A 4 -3.09 8.68 -4.67
N GLY A 5 -2.77 9.96 -4.83
CA GLY A 5 -2.03 10.54 -5.94
C GLY A 5 -0.52 10.29 -5.88
N ASN A 6 -0.09 9.04 -5.72
CA ASN A 6 1.31 8.69 -5.94
C ASN A 6 1.45 7.26 -6.48
N ILE A 7 1.36 7.11 -7.80
CA ILE A 7 1.60 5.81 -8.48
C ILE A 7 3.10 5.45 -8.47
N HIS A 8 4.00 6.42 -8.25
CA HIS A 8 5.45 6.20 -8.23
C HIS A 8 6.00 5.64 -6.91
N SER A 9 5.17 5.56 -5.88
CA SER A 9 5.50 4.94 -4.60
C SER A 9 4.21 4.36 -4.08
N ALA A 10 4.13 3.05 -3.89
CA ALA A 10 2.88 2.37 -3.56
C ALA A 10 2.11 2.99 -2.39
N GLN A 11 2.71 3.85 -1.54
CA GLN A 11 1.98 4.60 -0.51
C GLN A 11 2.48 6.02 -0.20
N GLY A 12 3.51 6.61 -0.83
CA GLY A 12 4.02 7.94 -0.42
C GLY A 12 4.53 8.01 1.04
N SER A 13 4.73 6.86 1.69
CA SER A 13 5.22 6.78 3.07
C SER A 13 6.69 7.16 3.10
N GLN A 14 7.06 7.99 4.06
CA GLN A 14 8.43 8.49 4.18
C GLN A 14 9.22 7.61 5.12
N PHE A 15 10.49 7.39 4.79
CA PHE A 15 11.44 6.80 5.72
C PHE A 15 11.66 7.76 6.89
N ASP A 16 11.30 7.30 8.08
CA ASP A 16 11.32 8.04 9.32
C ASP A 16 12.15 7.29 10.36
N GLU A 17 13.37 7.75 10.59
CA GLU A 17 14.35 7.12 11.46
C GLU A 17 14.13 7.55 12.92
N VAL A 18 13.01 7.12 13.50
CA VAL A 18 12.72 7.35 14.93
C VAL A 18 13.66 6.54 15.82
N VAL A 19 14.25 5.47 15.28
CA VAL A 19 15.20 4.60 15.96
C VAL A 19 16.39 4.33 15.06
N ASP A 20 17.58 4.63 15.57
CA ASP A 20 18.86 4.37 14.92
C ASP A 20 19.14 2.87 14.80
N ARG A 21 19.91 2.48 13.76
CA ARG A 21 20.27 1.08 13.48
C ARG A 21 21.01 0.37 14.63
N SER A 22 21.69 1.11 15.49
CA SER A 22 22.38 0.58 16.68
C SER A 22 21.43 0.21 17.83
N SER A 23 20.16 0.61 17.77
CA SER A 23 19.17 0.31 18.81
C SER A 23 18.70 -1.15 18.75
N PRO A 24 18.41 -1.80 19.90
CA PRO A 24 17.78 -3.12 19.93
C PRO A 24 16.41 -3.18 19.24
N GLY A 25 15.73 -2.03 19.09
CA GLY A 25 14.46 -1.94 18.35
C GLY A 25 14.62 -1.86 16.83
N ALA A 26 15.84 -1.65 16.33
CA ALA A 26 16.06 -1.46 14.91
C ALA A 26 15.65 -2.70 14.10
N GLY A 27 14.87 -2.47 13.05
CA GLY A 27 14.31 -3.54 12.22
C GLY A 27 13.20 -4.36 12.89
N GLY A 28 12.78 -4.02 14.12
CA GLY A 28 11.65 -4.65 14.83
C GLY A 28 10.28 -4.10 14.41
N PHE A 29 10.25 -2.96 13.72
CA PHE A 29 9.06 -2.33 13.14
C PHE A 29 9.42 -1.70 11.79
N THR A 30 8.42 -1.37 10.98
CA THR A 30 8.64 -0.66 9.71
C THR A 30 9.09 0.77 10.00
N PRO A 31 10.13 1.31 9.33
CA PRO A 31 10.49 2.73 9.42
C PRO A 31 9.70 3.61 8.43
N TYR A 32 8.82 3.01 7.62
CA TYR A 32 7.99 3.74 6.68
C TYR A 32 6.66 4.12 7.34
N HIS A 33 6.46 5.42 7.48
CA HIS A 33 5.32 5.97 8.17
C HIS A 33 4.73 7.17 7.42
N SER A 34 3.56 7.61 7.90
CA SER A 34 3.06 8.97 7.67
C SER A 34 2.85 9.36 6.21
N THR A 35 1.93 8.66 5.52
CA THR A 35 1.30 9.24 4.33
C THR A 35 0.01 9.94 4.77
N PRO A 36 -0.06 11.28 4.73
CA PRO A 36 -1.32 11.96 4.96
C PRO A 36 -2.25 11.72 3.76
N THR A 37 -3.39 11.09 3.99
CA THR A 37 -4.48 11.12 3.01
C THR A 37 -5.24 12.43 3.19
N VAL A 38 -5.11 13.34 2.23
CA VAL A 38 -5.80 14.63 2.27
C VAL A 38 -7.10 14.52 1.49
N VAL A 39 -8.19 15.00 2.08
CA VAL A 39 -9.45 15.14 1.34
C VAL A 39 -9.28 16.26 0.32
N SER A 40 -9.21 15.91 -0.96
CA SER A 40 -9.42 16.87 -2.04
C SER A 40 -10.91 17.18 -2.14
N SER A 41 -11.36 18.27 -1.52
CA SER A 41 -12.69 18.84 -1.79
C SER A 41 -12.61 19.70 -3.05
N PRO A 42 -13.31 19.36 -4.13
CA PRO A 42 -13.34 20.19 -5.32
C PRO A 42 -14.05 21.52 -5.10
N VAL A 43 -13.66 22.52 -5.88
CA VAL A 43 -14.24 23.86 -5.87
C VAL A 43 -15.76 23.78 -6.11
N GLY A 44 -16.55 24.17 -5.11
CA GLY A 44 -18.03 24.16 -5.16
C GLY A 44 -18.70 23.32 -4.08
N LEU A 45 -17.97 22.38 -3.45
CA LEU A 45 -18.41 21.69 -2.22
C LEU A 45 -17.93 22.49 -1.01
N GLY A 46 -18.66 23.57 -0.71
CA GLY A 46 -18.23 24.63 0.21
C GLY A 46 -17.93 24.25 1.67
N ASN A 47 -18.10 23.00 2.10
CA ASN A 47 -18.08 22.62 3.53
C ASN A 47 -17.27 21.35 3.90
N GLY A 48 -16.49 20.74 3.00
CA GLY A 48 -15.73 19.52 3.31
C GLY A 48 -16.53 18.22 3.16
N VAL A 49 -16.21 17.19 3.96
CA VAL A 49 -16.92 15.89 3.97
C VAL A 49 -18.13 15.98 4.88
N GLU A 50 -19.32 15.67 4.37
CA GLU A 50 -20.55 15.67 5.17
C GLU A 50 -20.65 14.41 6.04
N ALA A 51 -21.29 14.53 7.21
CA ALA A 51 -21.52 13.38 8.07
C ALA A 51 -22.40 12.35 7.35
N GLY A 52 -22.02 11.08 7.43
CA GLY A 52 -22.69 9.99 6.70
C GLY A 52 -22.12 9.71 5.31
N GLN A 53 -21.29 10.61 4.76
CA GLN A 53 -20.74 10.44 3.42
C GLN A 53 -19.65 9.36 3.36
N GLU A 54 -19.75 8.47 2.38
CA GLU A 54 -18.70 7.49 2.06
C GLU A 54 -17.50 8.17 1.38
N LEU A 55 -16.29 7.73 1.76
CA LEU A 55 -15.04 8.18 1.16
C LEU A 55 -14.60 7.21 0.07
N PHE A 56 -14.64 7.67 -1.18
CA PHE A 56 -14.18 6.91 -2.33
C PHE A 56 -12.73 7.27 -2.65
N ALA A 57 -11.86 6.27 -2.81
CA ALA A 57 -10.50 6.44 -3.29
C ALA A 57 -10.42 6.10 -4.79
N THR A 58 -9.68 6.92 -5.56
CA THR A 58 -9.29 6.55 -6.93
C THR A 58 -7.91 5.92 -6.89
N TYR A 59 -7.79 4.72 -7.43
CA TYR A 59 -6.51 4.01 -7.57
C TYR A 59 -5.91 4.16 -8.97
N GLY A 60 -6.56 4.93 -9.86
CA GLY A 60 -6.21 5.02 -11.28
C GLY A 60 -6.87 3.91 -12.11
N ASP A 61 -7.06 4.17 -13.41
CA ASP A 61 -7.73 3.24 -14.32
C ASP A 61 -6.89 1.99 -14.63
N GLU A 62 -5.59 2.04 -14.32
CA GLU A 62 -4.62 0.97 -14.59
C GLU A 62 -4.46 -0.02 -13.44
N TRP A 63 -4.96 0.28 -12.24
CA TRP A 63 -4.70 -0.52 -11.04
C TRP A 63 -5.55 -1.80 -10.93
N ILE A 64 -6.68 -1.92 -11.67
CA ILE A 64 -7.61 -3.06 -11.53
C ILE A 64 -8.13 -3.68 -12.84
N PRO A 65 -7.32 -4.00 -13.86
CA PRO A 65 -7.85 -4.76 -14.98
C PRO A 65 -8.00 -6.27 -14.74
N TRP A 66 -7.56 -6.87 -13.62
CA TRP A 66 -7.46 -8.35 -13.53
C TRP A 66 -8.17 -9.04 -12.36
N ILE A 67 -8.87 -8.34 -11.45
CA ILE A 67 -9.60 -9.01 -10.36
C ILE A 67 -10.96 -9.49 -10.87
N PRO A 68 -11.19 -10.79 -11.08
CA PRO A 68 -12.45 -11.28 -11.62
C PRO A 68 -13.59 -10.99 -10.64
N GLY A 69 -14.63 -10.30 -11.12
CA GLY A 69 -15.82 -9.98 -10.31
C GLY A 69 -15.67 -8.81 -9.35
N ALA A 70 -14.56 -8.07 -9.38
CA ALA A 70 -14.46 -6.82 -8.61
C ALA A 70 -15.38 -5.75 -9.22
N ALA A 71 -16.29 -5.21 -8.42
CA ALA A 71 -17.17 -4.12 -8.82
C ALA A 71 -16.41 -2.78 -8.77
N VAL A 72 -15.55 -2.55 -9.77
CA VAL A 72 -14.73 -1.33 -9.86
C VAL A 72 -15.26 -0.44 -10.96
N THR A 73 -15.57 0.80 -10.62
CA THR A 73 -15.86 1.82 -11.61
C THR A 73 -14.57 2.55 -12.01
N PHE A 74 -14.26 2.56 -13.30
CA PHE A 74 -13.14 3.32 -13.87
C PHE A 74 -13.52 4.77 -14.14
N ASN A 75 -12.55 5.69 -14.11
CA ASN A 75 -12.77 7.10 -14.48
C ASN A 75 -13.27 7.22 -15.92
N ASN A 76 -12.79 6.36 -16.84
CA ASN A 76 -13.32 6.28 -18.19
C ASN A 76 -14.83 5.93 -18.22
N ASN A 77 -15.33 5.12 -17.28
CA ASN A 77 -16.76 4.81 -17.21
C ASN A 77 -17.57 6.04 -16.79
N PHE A 78 -17.09 6.81 -15.81
CA PHE A 78 -17.70 8.10 -15.46
C PHE A 78 -17.69 9.06 -16.66
N LYS A 79 -16.55 9.24 -17.34
CA LYS A 79 -16.44 10.10 -18.54
C LYS A 79 -17.43 9.70 -19.64
N LYS A 80 -17.57 8.40 -19.91
CA LYS A 80 -18.55 7.88 -20.88
C LYS A 80 -19.99 8.17 -20.43
N ALA A 81 -20.31 7.93 -19.16
CA ALA A 81 -21.62 8.21 -18.59
C ALA A 81 -21.96 9.70 -18.65
N ASP A 82 -21.01 10.58 -18.34
CA ASP A 82 -21.20 12.03 -18.41
C ASP A 82 -21.40 12.51 -19.84
N LYS A 83 -20.62 11.98 -20.79
CA LYS A 83 -20.82 12.29 -22.22
C LYS A 83 -22.20 11.85 -22.69
N LEU A 84 -22.63 10.65 -22.30
CA LEU A 84 -23.94 10.14 -22.68
C LEU A 84 -25.08 10.97 -22.05
N MET A 85 -24.92 11.40 -20.79
CA MET A 85 -25.84 12.34 -20.14
C MET A 85 -25.87 13.69 -20.86
N GLU A 86 -24.73 14.21 -21.28
CA GLU A 86 -24.61 15.45 -22.06
C GLU A 86 -25.33 15.34 -23.41
N ASP A 87 -25.09 14.27 -24.16
CA ASP A 87 -25.74 14.02 -25.45
C ASP A 87 -27.27 13.91 -25.29
N PHE A 88 -27.74 13.25 -24.21
CA PHE A 88 -29.17 13.13 -23.90
C PHE A 88 -29.79 14.46 -23.46
N GLU A 89 -29.08 15.25 -22.66
CA GLU A 89 -29.52 16.58 -22.24
C GLU A 89 -29.70 17.52 -23.45
N ASP A 90 -28.71 17.53 -24.34
CA ASP A 90 -28.75 18.36 -25.56
C ASP A 90 -29.94 17.96 -26.46
N TRP A 91 -30.23 16.66 -26.59
CA TRP A 91 -31.40 16.16 -27.31
C TRP A 91 -32.72 16.66 -26.69
N ILE A 92 -32.86 16.62 -25.36
CA ILE A 92 -34.07 17.11 -24.67
C ILE A 92 -34.26 18.60 -24.93
N VAL A 93 -33.19 19.40 -24.78
CA VAL A 93 -33.23 20.85 -24.96
C VAL A 93 -33.63 21.22 -26.38
N GLU A 94 -33.05 20.56 -27.39
CA GLU A 94 -33.38 20.79 -28.80
C GLU A 94 -34.88 20.58 -29.07
N HIS A 95 -35.47 19.54 -28.46
CA HIS A 95 -36.88 19.23 -28.67
C HIS A 95 -37.82 20.11 -27.84
N GLU A 96 -37.44 20.53 -26.62
CA GLU A 96 -38.26 21.43 -25.79
C GLU A 96 -38.28 22.89 -26.31
N GLU A 97 -37.16 23.36 -26.88
CA GLU A 97 -37.03 24.72 -27.42
C GLU A 97 -37.62 24.83 -28.84
N ASN A 98 -37.75 23.73 -29.57
CA ASN A 98 -38.34 23.69 -30.90
C ASN A 98 -39.89 23.66 -30.84
N PRO A 99 -40.60 24.70 -31.31
CA PRO A 99 -42.06 24.76 -31.26
C PRO A 99 -42.77 23.61 -32.00
N ALA A 100 -42.09 22.97 -32.97
CA ALA A 100 -42.64 21.87 -33.74
C ALA A 100 -42.65 20.54 -32.98
N THR A 101 -41.67 20.31 -32.10
CA THR A 101 -41.46 19.02 -31.41
C THR A 101 -41.66 19.11 -29.90
N LYS A 102 -41.91 20.31 -29.35
CA LYS A 102 -42.09 20.57 -27.91
C LYS A 102 -43.11 19.68 -27.19
N ASN A 103 -44.16 19.26 -27.88
CA ASN A 103 -45.21 18.41 -27.29
C ASN A 103 -44.95 16.91 -27.48
N GLU A 104 -43.89 16.53 -28.20
CA GLU A 104 -43.57 15.14 -28.51
C GLU A 104 -42.77 14.47 -27.37
N VAL A 105 -42.04 15.26 -26.58
CA VAL A 105 -41.27 14.79 -25.44
C VAL A 105 -42.14 14.82 -24.18
N THR A 106 -42.87 13.72 -23.92
CA THR A 106 -43.62 13.53 -22.68
C THR A 106 -42.71 13.06 -21.54
N ASP A 107 -43.16 13.20 -20.29
CA ASP A 107 -42.42 12.64 -19.13
C ASP A 107 -42.27 11.11 -19.23
N GLU A 108 -43.31 10.43 -19.73
CA GLU A 108 -43.32 8.98 -19.95
C GLU A 108 -42.26 8.57 -21.00
N LEU A 109 -42.19 9.27 -22.13
CA LEU A 109 -41.18 9.00 -23.16
C LEU A 109 -39.76 9.22 -22.64
N LEU A 110 -39.54 10.29 -21.84
CA LEU A 110 -38.25 10.55 -21.23
C LEU A 110 -37.83 9.45 -20.26
N GLU A 111 -38.76 8.98 -19.42
CA GLU A 111 -38.51 7.90 -18.48
C GLU A 111 -38.18 6.59 -19.21
N ASP A 112 -38.92 6.26 -20.27
CA ASP A 112 -38.70 5.05 -21.06
C ASP A 112 -37.37 5.09 -21.83
N MET A 113 -37.02 6.23 -22.43
CA MET A 113 -35.74 6.40 -23.10
C MET A 113 -34.57 6.31 -22.12
N TRP A 114 -34.71 6.93 -20.94
CA TRP A 114 -33.67 6.85 -19.91
C TRP A 114 -33.49 5.44 -19.36
N LYS A 115 -34.59 4.72 -19.07
CA LYS A 115 -34.54 3.30 -18.69
C LYS A 115 -33.87 2.47 -19.77
N ALA A 116 -34.23 2.68 -21.04
CA ALA A 116 -33.61 1.99 -22.16
C ALA A 116 -32.09 2.25 -22.21
N MET A 117 -31.63 3.46 -21.90
CA MET A 117 -30.19 3.78 -21.84
C MET A 117 -29.48 3.12 -20.67
N ILE A 118 -30.08 3.10 -19.47
CA ILE A 118 -29.49 2.44 -18.29
C ILE A 118 -29.41 0.92 -18.51
N ASP A 119 -30.48 0.34 -19.05
CA ASP A 119 -30.60 -1.10 -19.25
C ASP A 119 -29.85 -1.58 -20.51
N PHE A 120 -29.39 -0.66 -21.37
CA PHE A 120 -28.59 -1.01 -22.53
C PHE A 120 -27.21 -1.50 -22.08
N PRO A 121 -26.79 -2.72 -22.43
CA PRO A 121 -25.50 -3.24 -22.04
C PRO A 121 -24.40 -2.47 -22.78
N HIS A 122 -23.72 -1.57 -22.06
CA HIS A 122 -22.48 -0.97 -22.53
C HIS A 122 -21.34 -1.97 -22.35
N VAL A 123 -21.24 -2.93 -23.27
CA VAL A 123 -20.16 -3.92 -23.28
C VAL A 123 -18.89 -3.22 -23.73
N GLY A 124 -17.94 -3.04 -22.82
CA GLY A 124 -16.56 -2.73 -23.19
C GLY A 124 -15.84 -4.00 -23.65
N ASP A 125 -14.63 -3.86 -24.18
CA ASP A 125 -13.87 -4.99 -24.76
C ASP A 125 -13.54 -6.11 -23.75
N ARG A 126 -13.79 -5.91 -22.45
CA ARG A 126 -13.49 -6.86 -21.37
C ARG A 126 -14.71 -7.12 -20.49
N GLN A 127 -14.93 -8.38 -20.08
CA GLN A 127 -16.10 -8.83 -19.31
C GLN A 127 -16.32 -8.11 -17.96
N TRP A 128 -15.29 -7.55 -17.35
CA TRP A 128 -15.36 -6.82 -16.08
C TRP A 128 -15.57 -5.31 -16.23
N GLN A 129 -15.68 -4.78 -17.46
CA GLN A 129 -16.03 -3.38 -17.69
C GLN A 129 -17.53 -3.09 -17.50
N GLU A 130 -18.31 -4.11 -17.13
CA GLU A 130 -19.75 -4.06 -16.90
C GLU A 130 -20.11 -3.39 -15.56
N LEU A 131 -20.11 -2.06 -15.52
CA LEU A 131 -20.89 -1.29 -14.55
C LEU A 131 -21.32 0.01 -15.21
N THR A 132 -22.60 0.10 -15.63
CA THR A 132 -23.17 1.42 -15.97
C THR A 132 -23.17 2.27 -14.71
N VAL A 133 -22.53 3.43 -14.80
CA VAL A 133 -22.50 4.43 -13.72
C VAL A 133 -23.44 5.59 -13.98
N LEU A 134 -24.36 5.39 -14.92
CA LEU A 134 -25.49 6.29 -15.11
C LEU A 134 -26.37 6.30 -13.85
N PRO A 135 -26.87 7.48 -13.46
CA PRO A 135 -27.87 7.59 -12.42
C PRO A 135 -29.10 6.70 -12.70
N LYS A 136 -29.45 5.81 -11.77
CA LYS A 136 -30.65 4.96 -11.90
C LYS A 136 -31.96 5.74 -11.81
N GLU A 137 -31.89 6.92 -11.21
CA GLU A 137 -33.01 7.85 -11.05
C GLU A 137 -32.66 9.13 -11.79
N LEU A 138 -33.53 9.56 -12.70
CA LEU A 138 -33.43 10.82 -13.43
C LEU A 138 -34.74 11.59 -13.28
N SER A 139 -34.65 12.90 -13.09
CA SER A 139 -35.80 13.80 -13.14
C SER A 139 -35.52 14.98 -14.07
N ARG A 140 -36.57 15.52 -14.69
CA ARG A 140 -36.49 16.75 -15.50
C ARG A 140 -35.86 17.92 -14.73
N ASP A 141 -36.16 18.03 -13.45
CA ASP A 141 -35.61 19.08 -12.59
C ASP A 141 -34.10 18.88 -12.37
N ARG A 142 -33.65 17.63 -12.21
CA ARG A 142 -32.22 17.31 -12.09
C ARG A 142 -31.45 17.63 -13.37
N LEU A 143 -32.02 17.37 -14.54
CA LEU A 143 -31.42 17.77 -15.83
C LEU A 143 -31.25 19.29 -15.93
N LYS A 144 -32.26 20.06 -15.53
CA LYS A 144 -32.18 21.54 -15.51
C LYS A 144 -31.13 22.05 -14.52
N GLU A 145 -30.97 21.38 -13.39
CA GLU A 145 -29.92 21.67 -12.41
C GLU A 145 -28.52 21.43 -13.00
N LEU A 146 -28.32 20.30 -13.71
CA LEU A 146 -27.05 19.97 -14.37
C LEU A 146 -26.66 20.98 -15.46
N LYS A 147 -27.63 21.46 -16.25
CA LYS A 147 -27.44 22.57 -17.22
C LYS A 147 -26.89 23.82 -16.54
N HIS A 148 -27.46 24.18 -15.39
CA HIS A 148 -27.06 25.36 -14.64
C HIS A 148 -25.64 25.22 -14.06
N VAL A 149 -25.30 24.05 -13.51
CA VAL A 149 -23.94 23.75 -13.01
C VAL A 149 -22.91 23.83 -14.14
N LYS A 150 -23.22 23.30 -15.33
CA LYS A 150 -22.34 23.34 -16.51
C LYS A 150 -22.09 24.77 -17.00
N GLN A 151 -23.13 25.60 -17.05
CA GLN A 151 -23.01 27.03 -17.39
C GLN A 151 -22.14 27.79 -16.38
N GLN A 152 -22.32 27.53 -15.08
CA GLN A 152 -21.46 28.11 -14.03
C GLN A 152 -20.00 27.63 -14.14
N LYS A 153 -19.76 26.36 -14.47
CA LYS A 153 -18.39 25.82 -14.68
C LYS A 153 -17.70 26.48 -15.87
N LYS A 154 -18.42 26.69 -16.99
CA LYS A 154 -17.90 27.37 -18.18
C LYS A 154 -17.49 28.81 -17.88
N LEU A 155 -18.29 29.53 -17.10
CA LEU A 155 -18.01 30.90 -16.65
C LEU A 155 -16.80 30.98 -15.71
N LYS A 156 -16.64 30.03 -14.78
CA LYS A 156 -15.51 30.02 -13.83
C LYS A 156 -14.16 29.61 -14.44
N LYS A 157 -14.16 28.77 -15.49
CA LYS A 157 -12.94 28.36 -16.20
C LYS A 157 -12.28 29.53 -16.96
N GLU A 158 -13.03 30.60 -17.22
CA GLU A 158 -12.55 31.85 -17.84
C GLU A 158 -11.92 32.84 -16.82
N GLU A 159 -12.07 32.62 -15.50
CA GLU A 159 -11.64 33.57 -14.46
C GLU A 159 -10.43 33.12 -13.60
N SER A 160 -9.97 31.87 -13.69
CA SER A 160 -8.94 31.33 -12.78
C SER A 160 -7.59 31.10 -13.45
N SER A 161 -6.61 31.97 -13.17
CA SER A 161 -5.19 31.85 -13.55
C SER A 161 -4.27 31.38 -12.41
N SER A 162 -4.78 30.61 -11.44
CA SER A 162 -3.96 30.12 -10.32
C SER A 162 -2.92 29.07 -10.76
N PRO A 163 -1.67 29.13 -10.23
CA PRO A 163 -0.53 28.33 -10.70
C PRO A 163 -0.50 26.88 -10.19
N LEU A 164 -1.52 26.42 -9.46
CA LEU A 164 -1.70 25.01 -9.09
C LEU A 164 -3.06 24.56 -9.63
N PRO A 165 -3.15 23.55 -10.51
CA PRO A 165 -4.43 23.03 -10.96
C PRO A 165 -5.14 22.40 -9.77
N LEU A 166 -6.17 23.08 -9.27
CA LEU A 166 -7.12 22.45 -8.36
C LEU A 166 -7.73 21.25 -9.09
N PRO A 167 -7.96 20.11 -8.41
CA PRO A 167 -8.59 18.97 -9.05
C PRO A 167 -9.94 19.39 -9.60
N ASP A 168 -10.23 18.97 -10.83
CA ASP A 168 -11.50 19.24 -11.49
C ASP A 168 -12.64 18.79 -10.57
N PRO A 169 -13.75 19.56 -10.50
CA PRO A 169 -14.92 19.11 -9.76
C PRO A 169 -15.40 17.76 -10.28
N PRO A 170 -15.89 16.87 -9.39
CA PRO A 170 -16.39 15.57 -9.76
C PRO A 170 -17.43 15.78 -10.83
N SER A 171 -17.43 14.83 -11.76
CA SER A 171 -18.43 14.84 -12.79
C SER A 171 -19.83 14.58 -12.20
N PRO A 172 -20.90 14.95 -12.91
CA PRO A 172 -22.27 14.70 -12.45
C PRO A 172 -22.54 13.25 -12.02
N SER A 173 -22.03 12.28 -12.79
CA SER A 173 -22.17 10.86 -12.46
C SER A 173 -21.39 10.51 -11.19
N ALA A 174 -20.14 10.96 -11.06
CA ALA A 174 -19.35 10.75 -9.84
C ALA A 174 -20.03 11.36 -8.60
N GLN A 175 -20.64 12.54 -8.73
CA GLN A 175 -21.38 13.18 -7.65
C GLN A 175 -22.66 12.41 -7.27
N TYR A 176 -23.41 11.88 -8.24
CA TYR A 176 -24.57 11.03 -7.97
C TYR A 176 -24.21 9.81 -7.12
N TRP A 177 -23.12 9.11 -7.46
CA TRP A 177 -22.67 7.95 -6.70
C TRP A 177 -22.14 8.32 -5.31
N ALA A 178 -21.46 9.46 -5.19
CA ALA A 178 -21.05 9.98 -3.88
C ALA A 178 -22.26 10.30 -2.97
N ASP A 179 -23.34 10.85 -3.54
CA ASP A 179 -24.57 11.14 -2.80
C ASP A 179 -25.34 9.86 -2.42
N LYS A 180 -25.36 8.84 -3.30
CA LYS A 180 -25.96 7.53 -2.99
C LYS A 180 -25.15 6.72 -1.97
N GLY A 181 -23.85 7.00 -1.83
CA GLY A 181 -23.00 6.46 -0.77
C GLY A 181 -23.22 7.09 0.60
N LYS A 182 -24.11 8.09 0.74
CA LYS A 182 -24.45 8.66 2.04
C LYS A 182 -25.27 7.68 2.87
N VAL A 183 -24.81 7.41 4.07
CA VAL A 183 -25.44 6.52 5.05
C VAL A 183 -26.05 7.35 6.17
N GLU A 184 -27.25 6.96 6.60
CA GLU A 184 -27.95 7.60 7.72
C GLU A 184 -27.12 7.55 9.01
N LEU A 185 -27.08 8.68 9.73
CA LEU A 185 -26.28 8.78 10.96
C LEU A 185 -26.74 7.80 12.05
N GLU A 186 -28.04 7.50 12.08
CA GLU A 186 -28.58 6.55 13.05
C GLU A 186 -28.11 5.12 12.77
N PHE A 187 -28.02 4.74 11.50
CA PHE A 187 -27.41 3.47 11.10
C PHE A 187 -25.93 3.44 11.51
N LEU A 188 -25.17 4.52 11.27
CA LEU A 188 -23.76 4.57 11.67
C LEU A 188 -23.55 4.47 13.18
N ARG A 189 -24.46 5.02 13.99
CA ARG A 189 -24.40 4.86 15.45
C ARG A 189 -24.65 3.42 15.90
N GLN A 190 -25.50 2.70 15.19
CA GLN A 190 -25.88 1.33 15.54
C GLN A 190 -24.86 0.31 14.99
N GLU A 191 -24.42 0.48 13.75
CA GLU A 191 -23.63 -0.51 13.01
C GLU A 191 -22.16 -0.11 12.80
N GLY A 192 -21.84 1.18 12.87
CA GLY A 192 -20.50 1.70 12.63
C GLY A 192 -19.50 1.43 13.76
N LYS A 193 -18.22 1.51 13.41
CA LYS A 193 -17.09 1.55 14.36
C LYS A 193 -16.21 2.74 14.03
N CYS A 194 -15.84 3.52 15.03
CA CYS A 194 -14.92 4.65 14.88
C CYS A 194 -13.49 4.11 14.69
N GLN A 195 -12.81 4.62 13.66
CA GLN A 195 -11.41 4.27 13.33
C GLN A 195 -10.46 5.45 13.55
N ASP A 196 -10.96 6.59 14.03
CA ASP A 196 -10.22 7.83 14.22
C ASP A 196 -9.80 8.07 15.69
N HIS A 197 -9.99 7.08 16.56
CA HIS A 197 -9.61 7.13 17.98
C HIS A 197 -8.10 7.11 18.21
N LEU A 198 -7.32 6.65 17.23
CA LEU A 198 -5.87 6.50 17.33
C LEU A 198 -5.17 7.39 16.31
N ARG A 199 -4.05 7.96 16.72
CA ARG A 199 -3.09 8.63 15.84
C ARG A 199 -1.68 8.09 16.12
N PRO A 200 -0.81 7.99 15.10
CA PRO A 200 0.57 7.59 15.32
C PRO A 200 1.37 8.78 15.87
N ASP A 201 2.28 8.52 16.80
CA ASP A 201 3.27 9.48 17.29
C ASP A 201 4.56 8.76 17.71
N ILE A 202 5.61 9.48 18.10
CA ILE A 202 6.82 8.86 18.65
C ILE A 202 6.48 8.26 20.03
N SER A 203 6.78 6.97 20.20
CA SER A 203 6.52 6.26 21.45
C SER A 203 7.40 6.79 22.58
N LYS A 204 6.86 6.80 23.81
CA LYS A 204 7.67 7.08 25.01
C LYS A 204 8.39 5.83 25.52
N ILE A 205 8.04 4.66 25.01
CA ILE A 205 8.68 3.39 25.34
C ILE A 205 10.05 3.33 24.64
N PRO A 206 11.15 3.11 25.38
CA PRO A 206 12.47 3.00 24.78
C PRO A 206 12.52 1.95 23.67
N HIS A 207 13.15 2.30 22.54
CA HIS A 207 13.36 1.41 21.40
C HIS A 207 12.08 0.93 20.68
N ALA A 208 10.90 1.49 20.99
CA ALA A 208 9.63 1.07 20.39
C ALA A 208 9.25 1.84 19.11
N GLY A 209 10.07 2.81 18.67
CA GLY A 209 9.77 3.62 17.50
C GLY A 209 8.53 4.47 17.68
N ARG A 210 7.49 4.21 16.89
CA ARG A 210 6.20 4.91 16.98
C ARG A 210 5.19 4.14 17.81
N GLY A 211 4.29 4.87 18.46
CA GLY A 211 3.18 4.34 19.25
C GLY A 211 1.83 4.86 18.75
N ALA A 212 0.76 4.18 19.16
CA ALA A 212 -0.61 4.64 18.98
C ALA A 212 -0.99 5.54 20.16
N PHE A 213 -1.57 6.69 19.88
CA PHE A 213 -2.00 7.65 20.90
C PHE A 213 -3.48 7.96 20.73
N ALA A 214 -4.19 8.09 21.86
CA ALA A 214 -5.60 8.45 21.83
C ALA A 214 -5.79 9.86 21.25
N SER A 215 -6.70 10.01 20.28
CA SER A 215 -7.04 11.30 19.66
C SER A 215 -8.12 12.08 20.43
N ARG A 216 -8.68 11.46 21.48
CA ARG A 216 -9.72 12.00 22.37
C ARG A 216 -9.79 11.17 23.65
N ASP A 217 -10.55 11.63 24.63
CA ASP A 217 -10.89 10.82 25.81
C ASP A 217 -11.73 9.59 25.40
N LEU A 218 -11.31 8.40 25.84
CA LEU A 218 -11.97 7.12 25.55
C LEU A 218 -12.37 6.46 26.88
N PRO A 219 -13.68 6.36 27.20
CA PRO A 219 -14.13 5.66 28.39
C PRO A 219 -13.76 4.17 28.38
N LYS A 220 -13.68 3.56 29.56
CA LYS A 220 -13.56 2.11 29.74
C LYS A 220 -14.60 1.35 28.91
N GLY A 221 -14.16 0.31 28.21
CA GLY A 221 -15.01 -0.54 27.37
C GLY A 221 -15.23 0.01 25.95
N THR A 222 -14.71 1.20 25.63
CA THR A 222 -14.70 1.72 24.27
C THR A 222 -13.88 0.81 23.35
N ILE A 223 -14.41 0.53 22.15
CA ILE A 223 -13.61 -0.05 21.06
C ILE A 223 -12.71 1.07 20.52
N VAL A 224 -11.42 1.01 20.86
CA VAL A 224 -10.43 2.00 20.44
C VAL A 224 -9.98 1.80 19.00
N GLY A 225 -10.14 0.59 18.47
CA GLY A 225 -9.78 0.25 17.10
C GLY A 225 -10.38 -1.09 16.70
N TYR A 226 -10.46 -1.33 15.39
CA TYR A 226 -10.96 -2.58 14.83
C TYR A 226 -10.12 -2.98 13.63
N ALA A 227 -9.75 -4.26 13.57
CA ALA A 227 -8.92 -4.79 12.50
C ALA A 227 -9.45 -6.13 11.98
N PRO A 228 -9.86 -6.20 10.71
CA PRO A 228 -9.94 -7.47 9.99
C PRO A 228 -8.60 -8.21 10.01
N LEU A 229 -8.65 -9.55 9.96
CA LEU A 229 -7.49 -10.42 10.03
C LEU A 229 -7.31 -11.17 8.71
N ILE A 230 -6.07 -11.20 8.22
CA ILE A 230 -5.60 -12.23 7.29
C ILE A 230 -5.25 -13.45 8.14
N HIS A 231 -5.86 -14.60 7.84
CA HIS A 231 -5.60 -15.85 8.55
C HIS A 231 -4.78 -16.81 7.68
N VAL A 232 -3.74 -17.39 8.28
CA VAL A 232 -2.93 -18.44 7.65
C VAL A 232 -2.94 -19.67 8.53
N GLY A 233 -3.71 -20.69 8.11
CA GLY A 233 -4.04 -21.87 8.91
C GLY A 233 -2.85 -22.72 9.35
N VAL A 234 -2.26 -23.49 8.42
CA VAL A 234 -1.26 -24.54 8.76
C VAL A 234 0.16 -24.28 8.24
N ARG A 235 0.36 -23.33 7.33
CA ARG A 235 1.66 -23.02 6.69
C ARG A 235 2.20 -21.62 7.01
N GLY A 236 1.70 -20.98 8.07
CA GLY A 236 2.07 -19.59 8.37
C GLY A 236 3.57 -19.39 8.61
N LYS A 237 4.24 -20.38 9.18
CA LYS A 237 5.69 -20.33 9.39
C LYS A 237 6.46 -20.29 8.07
N GLU A 238 6.12 -21.16 7.13
CA GLU A 238 6.77 -21.23 5.81
C GLU A 238 6.49 -19.98 4.97
N LEU A 239 5.27 -19.42 5.06
CA LEU A 239 4.87 -18.25 4.28
C LEU A 239 5.66 -16.99 4.67
N PHE A 240 6.02 -16.86 5.94
CA PHE A 240 6.72 -15.69 6.47
C PHE A 240 8.22 -15.92 6.65
N GLU A 241 8.79 -16.98 6.09
CA GLU A 241 10.24 -17.21 6.10
C GLU A 241 10.89 -16.57 4.87
N ILE A 242 11.81 -15.64 5.12
CA ILE A 242 12.72 -15.09 4.12
C ILE A 242 14.00 -15.92 4.12
N ILE A 243 14.41 -16.35 2.92
CA ILE A 243 15.67 -17.05 2.72
C ILE A 243 16.74 -16.05 2.31
N TYR A 244 17.75 -15.90 3.15
CA TYR A 244 18.95 -15.12 2.87
C TYR A 244 20.02 -16.06 2.38
N ASN A 245 20.46 -15.91 1.13
CA ASN A 245 21.50 -16.76 0.57
C ASN A 245 22.92 -16.44 1.11
N GLY A 246 23.03 -15.64 2.18
CA GLY A 246 24.29 -15.13 2.74
C GLY A 246 24.72 -13.79 2.18
N GLU A 247 25.59 -13.07 2.90
CA GLU A 247 26.12 -11.77 2.46
C GLU A 247 26.86 -11.95 1.12
N SER A 248 26.34 -11.36 0.04
CA SER A 248 27.24 -11.09 -1.08
C SER A 248 28.19 -10.00 -0.56
N LYS A 249 29.48 -10.32 -0.44
CA LYS A 249 30.48 -9.38 0.08
C LYS A 249 30.54 -8.09 -0.74
N HIS A 250 29.96 -8.05 -1.94
CA HIS A 250 29.61 -6.85 -2.67
C HIS A 250 28.22 -7.02 -3.30
N GLY A 251 27.36 -6.01 -3.19
CA GLY A 251 25.96 -5.99 -3.63
C GLY A 251 25.76 -6.02 -5.15
N THR A 252 26.52 -6.84 -5.87
CA THR A 252 26.49 -7.03 -7.33
C THR A 252 26.29 -8.49 -7.75
N ASP A 253 26.59 -9.47 -6.90
CA ASP A 253 26.77 -10.87 -7.36
C ASP A 253 25.52 -11.76 -7.27
N ARG A 254 24.29 -11.22 -7.29
CA ARG A 254 23.10 -12.06 -7.09
C ARG A 254 21.83 -11.71 -7.88
N PHE A 255 21.98 -11.51 -9.18
CA PHE A 255 20.88 -11.79 -10.10
C PHE A 255 21.17 -13.12 -10.81
N GLU A 256 20.93 -14.24 -10.10
CA GLU A 256 20.73 -15.52 -10.78
C GLU A 256 19.39 -15.42 -11.51
N PHE A 257 19.42 -14.98 -12.77
CA PHE A 257 18.33 -15.18 -13.71
C PHE A 257 18.22 -16.69 -13.92
N ARG A 258 17.28 -17.34 -13.24
CA ARG A 258 16.87 -18.68 -13.62
C ARG A 258 15.96 -18.53 -14.83
N GLU A 259 16.52 -18.66 -16.03
CA GLU A 259 15.71 -18.91 -17.22
C GLU A 259 14.89 -20.17 -16.91
N PHE A 260 13.56 -20.00 -16.82
CA PHE A 260 12.65 -21.12 -16.80
C PHE A 260 12.55 -21.61 -18.24
N ASP A 261 13.47 -22.49 -18.64
CA ASP A 261 13.22 -23.35 -19.78
C ASP A 261 12.11 -24.33 -19.38
N GLU A 262 11.03 -24.36 -20.17
CA GLU A 262 9.83 -25.18 -19.93
C GLU A 262 10.06 -26.69 -20.13
N ASP A 263 11.30 -27.14 -20.35
CA ASP A 263 11.62 -28.48 -20.86
C ASP A 263 12.71 -29.25 -20.10
N ASP A 264 13.06 -28.91 -18.85
CA ASP A 264 13.98 -29.74 -18.05
C ASP A 264 13.27 -30.63 -17.03
N ASP A 265 13.12 -31.88 -17.46
CA ASP A 265 12.82 -33.08 -16.69
C ASP A 265 13.77 -33.25 -15.50
N GLU A 266 13.22 -33.64 -14.34
CA GLU A 266 13.88 -34.29 -13.19
C GLU A 266 15.42 -34.15 -13.09
N GLU A 267 15.95 -32.93 -12.91
CA GLU A 267 17.36 -32.75 -12.53
C GLU A 267 17.57 -33.02 -11.03
N ASP A 268 18.58 -33.85 -10.77
CA ASP A 268 18.91 -34.53 -9.52
C ASP A 268 18.86 -33.62 -8.27
N LEU A 269 17.95 -33.97 -7.36
CA LEU A 269 17.82 -33.40 -6.02
C LEU A 269 19.17 -33.42 -5.26
N ASP A 270 20.04 -34.39 -5.56
CA ASP A 270 21.33 -34.59 -4.93
C ASP A 270 22.39 -33.55 -5.37
N GLU A 271 22.32 -33.00 -6.60
CA GLU A 271 23.26 -31.97 -7.09
C GLU A 271 22.87 -30.56 -6.57
N LEU A 272 21.57 -30.34 -6.34
CA LEU A 272 21.04 -29.19 -5.57
C LEU A 272 21.45 -29.24 -4.09
N ILE A 273 21.52 -30.44 -3.49
CA ILE A 273 21.96 -30.63 -2.11
C ILE A 273 23.49 -30.47 -2.00
N GLU A 274 24.28 -30.97 -2.96
CA GLU A 274 25.74 -30.79 -2.97
C GLU A 274 26.16 -29.34 -3.24
N SER A 275 25.45 -28.60 -4.11
CA SER A 275 25.70 -27.16 -4.30
C SER A 275 25.21 -26.30 -3.13
N ALA A 276 24.11 -26.69 -2.46
CA ALA A 276 23.66 -26.06 -1.22
C ALA A 276 24.62 -26.30 -0.05
N SER A 277 25.30 -27.45 -0.02
CA SER A 277 26.29 -27.79 1.01
C SER A 277 27.56 -26.92 0.99
N LYS A 278 27.84 -26.23 -0.13
CA LYS A 278 28.97 -25.29 -0.28
C LYS A 278 28.65 -23.83 0.08
N ARG A 279 27.40 -23.49 0.38
CA ARG A 279 27.00 -22.12 0.80
C ARG A 279 26.96 -22.03 2.32
N GLU A 280 28.13 -21.96 2.97
CA GLU A 280 28.32 -21.78 4.43
C GLU A 280 27.63 -20.53 5.03
N THR A 281 26.96 -19.70 4.21
CA THR A 281 26.38 -18.41 4.60
C THR A 281 24.86 -18.30 4.45
N ARG A 282 24.16 -19.33 3.93
CA ARG A 282 22.68 -19.29 3.79
C ARG A 282 22.01 -19.40 5.17
N TYR A 283 21.09 -18.49 5.47
CA TYR A 283 20.26 -18.53 6.67
C TYR A 283 18.82 -18.14 6.35
N THR A 284 17.87 -18.60 7.17
CA THR A 284 16.46 -18.21 7.07
C THR A 284 16.09 -17.36 8.26
N LYS A 285 15.16 -16.43 8.06
CA LYS A 285 14.63 -15.59 9.13
C LYS A 285 13.18 -15.23 8.84
N GLN A 286 12.40 -15.04 9.90
CA GLN A 286 11.04 -14.55 9.78
C GLN A 286 10.98 -13.11 9.26
N ASP A 287 10.02 -12.86 8.37
CA ASP A 287 9.65 -11.55 7.86
C ASP A 287 9.19 -10.63 9.00
N LEU A 288 9.37 -9.32 8.81
CA LEU A 288 8.92 -8.29 9.73
C LEU A 288 7.42 -8.38 10.07
N VAL A 289 6.59 -8.84 9.13
CA VAL A 289 5.13 -8.99 9.33
C VAL A 289 4.78 -9.86 10.54
N VAL A 290 5.69 -10.76 10.96
CA VAL A 290 5.50 -11.60 12.15
C VAL A 290 5.35 -10.77 13.43
N ASN A 291 6.03 -9.61 13.53
CA ASN A 291 5.93 -8.72 14.70
C ASN A 291 4.58 -8.02 14.82
N TYR A 292 3.82 -7.99 13.73
CA TYR A 292 2.44 -7.46 13.69
C TYR A 292 1.40 -8.58 13.73
N SER A 293 1.83 -9.85 13.77
CA SER A 293 0.95 -11.00 13.67
C SER A 293 0.67 -11.61 15.03
N PHE A 294 -0.56 -12.06 15.22
CA PHE A 294 -1.01 -12.78 16.39
C PHE A 294 -0.89 -14.29 16.18
N GLY A 295 -0.61 -15.02 17.25
CA GLY A 295 -0.57 -16.49 17.25
C GLY A 295 -0.68 -17.08 18.64
N HIS A 296 -0.63 -18.41 18.71
CA HIS A 296 -0.63 -19.16 19.96
C HIS A 296 0.45 -20.24 19.89
N ARG A 297 1.17 -20.49 21.00
CA ARG A 297 2.30 -21.44 21.02
C ARG A 297 1.93 -22.85 20.59
N ASP A 298 0.72 -23.28 20.94
CA ASP A 298 0.17 -24.60 20.58
C ASP A 298 -0.58 -24.58 19.24
N SER A 299 -0.36 -23.59 18.36
CA SER A 299 -1.07 -23.48 17.08
C SER A 299 -0.16 -23.03 15.93
N PRO A 300 -0.31 -23.61 14.72
CA PRO A 300 0.35 -23.11 13.51
C PRO A 300 -0.34 -21.86 12.95
N LEU A 301 -1.51 -21.48 13.48
CA LEU A 301 -2.31 -20.37 12.97
C LEU A 301 -1.58 -19.03 13.17
N HIS A 302 -1.56 -18.24 12.11
CA HIS A 302 -1.13 -16.84 12.15
C HIS A 302 -2.33 -15.95 11.79
N LEU A 303 -2.49 -14.87 12.54
CA LEU A 303 -3.57 -13.91 12.38
C LEU A 303 -2.96 -12.51 12.25
N THR A 304 -2.95 -11.97 11.03
CA THR A 304 -2.31 -10.68 10.74
C THR A 304 -3.38 -9.60 10.56
N PRO A 305 -3.52 -8.64 11.50
CA PRO A 305 -4.44 -7.52 11.35
C PRO A 305 -4.01 -6.55 10.26
N TYR A 306 -5.00 -6.05 9.51
CA TYR A 306 -4.81 -5.00 8.50
C TYR A 306 -5.69 -3.77 8.76
N GLY A 307 -5.99 -3.51 10.04
CA GLY A 307 -6.72 -2.31 10.47
C GLY A 307 -5.83 -1.06 10.50
N ALA A 308 -6.43 0.11 10.30
CA ALA A 308 -5.72 1.38 10.41
C ALA A 308 -5.28 1.62 11.86
N MET A 309 -4.06 2.13 12.04
CA MET A 309 -3.48 2.60 13.30
C MET A 309 -3.28 1.58 14.42
N VAL A 310 -3.95 0.42 14.42
CA VAL A 310 -3.80 -0.61 15.47
C VAL A 310 -2.41 -1.22 15.51
N ASN A 311 -1.70 -1.23 14.37
CA ASN A 311 -0.34 -1.75 14.26
C ASN A 311 0.71 -0.84 14.95
N TYR A 312 0.30 0.33 15.45
CA TYR A 312 1.16 1.19 16.29
C TYR A 312 0.95 0.95 17.80
N ILE A 313 -0.02 0.14 18.22
CA ILE A 313 -0.26 -0.12 19.65
C ILE A 313 0.91 -0.94 20.18
N ASN A 314 1.75 -0.36 21.03
CA ASN A 314 2.95 -1.04 21.54
C ASN A 314 2.66 -1.98 22.71
N HIS A 315 3.65 -2.84 22.99
CA HIS A 315 3.63 -3.72 24.14
C HIS A 315 3.70 -2.96 25.47
N LYS A 316 2.92 -3.40 26.46
CA LYS A 316 3.17 -3.16 27.88
C LYS A 316 2.66 -4.36 28.69
N SER A 317 3.54 -4.96 29.49
CA SER A 317 3.20 -6.14 30.29
C SER A 317 2.10 -5.81 31.31
N ALA A 318 1.21 -6.76 31.58
CA ALA A 318 0.27 -6.67 32.71
C ALA A 318 0.96 -6.45 34.07
N ASN A 319 2.25 -6.80 34.18
CA ASN A 319 3.02 -6.65 35.41
C ASN A 319 3.76 -5.29 35.51
N ASP A 320 3.74 -4.46 34.47
CA ASP A 320 4.49 -3.21 34.41
C ASP A 320 3.64 -1.99 34.78
N GLY A 321 3.92 -1.40 35.96
CA GLY A 321 3.29 -0.15 36.40
C GLY A 321 1.77 -0.29 36.55
N ASP A 322 1.03 0.49 35.77
CA ASP A 322 -0.44 0.45 35.63
C ASP A 322 -0.94 -0.59 34.62
N GLY A 323 -0.03 -1.35 33.98
CA GLY A 323 -0.35 -2.36 32.99
C GLY A 323 -0.73 -1.78 31.62
N PRO A 324 -1.16 -2.62 30.68
CA PRO A 324 -1.73 -2.18 29.40
C PRO A 324 -3.07 -1.49 29.63
N ASN A 325 -3.44 -0.57 28.75
CA ASN A 325 -4.74 0.10 28.79
C ASN A 325 -5.74 -0.46 27.77
N VAL A 326 -5.32 -1.37 26.90
CA VAL A 326 -6.15 -2.03 25.88
C VAL A 326 -5.90 -3.53 25.82
N ARG A 327 -6.94 -4.29 25.43
CA ARG A 327 -6.83 -5.71 25.07
C ARG A 327 -7.58 -6.00 23.76
N VAL A 328 -7.19 -7.07 23.08
CA VAL A 328 -7.99 -7.64 21.98
C VAL A 328 -9.16 -8.47 22.49
N GLN A 329 -10.23 -8.51 21.71
CA GLN A 329 -11.33 -9.46 21.85
C GLN A 329 -11.94 -9.81 20.47
N TRP A 330 -12.63 -10.95 20.39
CA TRP A 330 -13.48 -11.25 19.24
C TRP A 330 -14.73 -10.34 19.24
N PRO A 331 -15.14 -9.78 18.08
CA PRO A 331 -16.43 -9.13 17.97
C PRO A 331 -17.58 -10.09 18.30
N THR A 332 -18.61 -9.59 18.98
CA THR A 332 -19.74 -10.42 19.46
C THR A 332 -20.88 -10.54 18.44
N ARG A 333 -20.81 -9.81 17.33
CA ARG A 333 -21.82 -9.80 16.26
C ARG A 333 -21.15 -10.01 14.90
N ASP A 334 -21.95 -10.48 13.95
CA ASP A 334 -21.50 -10.62 12.57
C ASP A 334 -21.28 -9.24 11.92
N PHE A 335 -20.22 -9.17 11.13
CA PHE A 335 -19.88 -8.06 10.25
C PHE A 335 -19.52 -8.59 8.87
N VAL A 336 -19.22 -7.70 7.92
CA VAL A 336 -18.67 -8.10 6.61
C VAL A 336 -17.37 -8.89 6.80
N ALA A 337 -16.46 -8.40 7.65
CA ALA A 337 -15.15 -9.01 7.88
C ALA A 337 -15.05 -9.89 9.13
N HIS A 338 -16.16 -10.11 9.86
CA HIS A 338 -16.19 -11.03 11.00
C HIS A 338 -17.43 -11.92 10.97
N LYS A 339 -17.23 -13.22 11.07
CA LYS A 339 -18.30 -14.22 11.15
C LYS A 339 -18.14 -14.99 12.45
N VAL A 340 -19.11 -14.86 13.36
CA VAL A 340 -19.02 -15.48 14.69
C VAL A 340 -18.91 -17.00 14.58
N ASP A 341 -19.54 -17.62 13.57
CA ASP A 341 -19.49 -19.06 13.36
C ASP A 341 -18.10 -19.57 12.93
N TRP A 342 -17.20 -18.71 12.45
CA TRP A 342 -15.83 -19.09 12.08
C TRP A 342 -14.99 -19.51 13.28
N LEU A 343 -15.27 -18.93 14.47
CA LEU A 343 -14.61 -19.32 15.72
C LEU A 343 -14.90 -20.79 16.11
N SER A 344 -15.92 -21.40 15.51
CA SER A 344 -16.28 -22.80 15.72
C SER A 344 -15.68 -23.77 14.69
N LYS A 345 -15.00 -23.27 13.65
CA LYS A 345 -14.36 -24.07 12.59
C LYS A 345 -12.97 -24.53 13.00
N ASP A 346 -12.40 -25.46 12.23
CA ASP A 346 -11.05 -26.00 12.47
C ASP A 346 -9.98 -25.29 11.63
N LEU A 347 -8.71 -25.68 11.84
CA LEU A 347 -7.57 -25.14 11.09
C LEU A 347 -7.63 -25.46 9.58
N MET A 348 -8.30 -26.55 9.18
CA MET A 348 -8.40 -26.96 7.79
C MET A 348 -9.33 -26.03 7.03
N PHE A 349 -10.46 -25.67 7.63
CA PHE A 349 -11.33 -24.62 7.11
C PHE A 349 -10.59 -23.28 6.94
N LEU A 350 -9.79 -22.88 7.94
CA LEU A 350 -9.02 -21.62 7.85
C LEU A 350 -7.97 -21.68 6.72
N ARG A 351 -7.31 -22.83 6.54
CA ARG A 351 -6.39 -23.05 5.40
C ARG A 351 -7.12 -22.92 4.06
N ASP A 352 -8.31 -23.51 3.96
CA ASP A 352 -9.09 -23.58 2.71
C ASP A 352 -9.90 -22.32 2.41
N SER A 353 -9.86 -21.32 3.30
CA SER A 353 -10.58 -20.05 3.18
C SER A 353 -9.66 -18.82 3.17
N VAL A 354 -8.39 -19.00 2.76
CA VAL A 354 -7.39 -17.92 2.70
C VAL A 354 -7.79 -16.76 1.76
N ASP A 355 -8.66 -17.03 0.77
CA ASP A 355 -9.22 -16.04 -0.16
C ASP A 355 -10.49 -15.35 0.38
N LYS A 356 -10.92 -15.67 1.60
CA LYS A 356 -12.14 -15.15 2.22
C LYS A 356 -11.82 -14.27 3.43
N ILE A 357 -12.74 -13.36 3.76
CA ILE A 357 -12.73 -12.59 5.00
C ILE A 357 -13.72 -13.18 6.00
N GLY A 358 -13.37 -13.20 7.28
CA GLY A 358 -14.27 -13.72 8.31
C GLY A 358 -13.78 -13.66 9.75
N LEU A 359 -12.55 -13.20 10.00
CA LEU A 359 -12.02 -12.96 11.34
C LEU A 359 -11.62 -11.49 11.50
N SER A 360 -11.79 -10.96 12.71
CA SER A 360 -11.45 -9.59 13.06
C SER A 360 -11.19 -9.49 14.56
N PHE A 361 -10.40 -8.50 14.98
CA PHE A 361 -10.27 -8.11 16.38
C PHE A 361 -10.93 -6.76 16.67
N ASP A 362 -11.54 -6.67 17.85
CA ASP A 362 -11.83 -5.43 18.53
C ASP A 362 -10.73 -5.16 19.57
N TYR A 363 -10.21 -3.93 19.58
CA TYR A 363 -9.28 -3.44 20.59
C TYR A 363 -10.08 -2.62 21.60
N VAL A 364 -10.12 -3.05 22.85
CA VAL A 364 -11.05 -2.52 23.86
C VAL A 364 -10.30 -1.92 25.05
N ALA A 365 -10.70 -0.70 25.42
CA ALA A 365 -10.16 0.02 26.58
C ALA A 365 -10.47 -0.69 27.90
N LEU A 366 -9.44 -0.93 28.71
CA LEU A 366 -9.51 -1.61 30.01
C LEU A 366 -9.91 -0.65 31.15
N HIS A 367 -9.61 0.63 30.97
CA HIS A 367 -9.99 1.75 31.82
C HIS A 367 -10.22 3.00 30.94
N ASP A 368 -10.55 4.13 31.55
CA ASP A 368 -10.63 5.40 30.84
C ASP A 368 -9.22 5.79 30.35
N ILE A 369 -9.09 6.15 29.07
CA ILE A 369 -7.85 6.58 28.42
C ILE A 369 -8.00 8.06 28.08
N LYS A 370 -6.99 8.87 28.40
CA LYS A 370 -7.02 10.32 28.12
C LYS A 370 -6.53 10.66 26.73
N GLU A 371 -7.05 11.75 26.16
CA GLU A 371 -6.49 12.32 24.93
C GLU A 371 -4.98 12.53 25.05
N GLY A 372 -4.22 12.03 24.07
CA GLY A 372 -2.76 12.09 24.06
C GLY A 372 -2.05 11.04 24.93
N GLU A 373 -2.79 10.16 25.61
CA GLU A 373 -2.22 8.98 26.28
C GLU A 373 -1.80 7.93 25.25
N GLU A 374 -0.66 7.27 25.49
CA GLU A 374 -0.19 6.17 24.64
C GLU A 374 -1.03 4.92 24.90
N VAL A 375 -1.58 4.35 23.84
CA VAL A 375 -2.37 3.12 23.87
C VAL A 375 -1.43 1.93 23.76
N THR A 376 -1.51 1.04 24.75
CA THR A 376 -0.63 -0.12 24.91
C THR A 376 -1.43 -1.38 25.19
N MET A 377 -0.88 -2.51 24.79
CA MET A 377 -1.50 -3.83 24.93
C MET A 377 -0.48 -4.84 25.44
N ASP A 378 -0.94 -5.84 26.20
CA ASP A 378 -0.07 -6.96 26.56
C ASP A 378 0.11 -7.89 25.35
N TYR A 379 1.36 -8.17 25.01
CA TYR A 379 1.70 -9.08 23.91
C TYR A 379 1.90 -10.52 24.40
N GLY A 380 1.81 -10.75 25.71
CA GLY A 380 2.00 -12.04 26.37
C GLY A 380 3.41 -12.21 26.97
N ASP A 381 3.49 -13.03 28.01
CA ASP A 381 4.71 -13.28 28.78
C ASP A 381 5.86 -13.81 27.91
N GLU A 382 5.58 -14.66 26.93
CA GLU A 382 6.60 -15.21 26.01
C GLU A 382 7.26 -14.11 25.17
N TRP A 383 6.47 -13.14 24.71
CA TRP A 383 6.99 -11.98 23.98
C TRP A 383 7.84 -11.09 24.90
N ASP A 384 7.34 -10.82 26.11
CA ASP A 384 7.99 -9.96 27.11
C ASP A 384 9.36 -10.54 27.54
N GLU A 385 9.42 -11.85 27.81
CA GLU A 385 10.66 -12.56 28.10
C GLU A 385 11.64 -12.51 26.91
N ALA A 386 11.17 -12.82 25.70
CA ALA A 386 11.99 -12.78 24.49
C ALA A 386 12.56 -11.38 24.21
N TRP A 387 11.75 -10.33 24.41
CA TRP A 387 12.19 -8.95 24.22
C TRP A 387 13.23 -8.53 25.26
N LYS A 388 13.01 -8.87 26.54
CA LYS A 388 13.98 -8.62 27.62
C LYS A 388 15.30 -9.33 27.36
N GLU A 389 15.27 -10.59 26.93
CA GLU A 389 16.46 -11.35 26.55
C GLU A 389 17.17 -10.71 25.35
N HIS A 390 16.41 -10.32 24.32
CA HIS A 390 16.94 -9.65 23.13
C HIS A 390 17.66 -8.36 23.48
N VAL A 391 17.04 -7.48 24.27
CA VAL A 391 17.65 -6.22 24.71
C VAL A 391 18.89 -6.46 25.57
N ALA A 392 18.85 -7.42 26.49
CA ALA A 392 19.98 -7.73 27.38
C ALA A 392 21.21 -8.26 26.63
N ASN A 393 20.99 -8.99 25.52
CA ASN A 393 22.04 -9.59 24.70
C ASN A 393 22.34 -8.81 23.41
N TRP A 394 21.72 -7.64 23.22
CA TRP A 394 21.83 -6.89 21.98
C TRP A 394 23.25 -6.40 21.74
N VAL A 395 23.76 -6.70 20.54
CA VAL A 395 25.00 -6.16 20.01
C VAL A 395 24.67 -5.54 18.65
N PRO A 396 24.88 -4.23 18.47
CA PRO A 396 24.70 -3.59 17.16
C PRO A 396 25.52 -4.30 16.07
N PRO A 397 24.97 -4.47 14.86
CA PRO A 397 25.75 -5.00 13.74
C PRO A 397 26.99 -4.14 13.44
N GLU A 398 28.01 -4.76 12.85
CA GLU A 398 29.20 -4.02 12.41
C GLU A 398 28.80 -2.90 11.44
N ASN A 399 29.40 -1.72 11.58
CA ASN A 399 29.09 -0.53 10.77
C ASN A 399 27.64 -0.03 10.89
N ALA A 400 26.93 -0.34 11.98
CA ALA A 400 25.59 0.20 12.24
C ALA A 400 25.55 1.74 12.15
N GLU A 401 26.55 2.41 12.73
CA GLU A 401 26.71 3.88 12.69
C GLU A 401 26.98 4.44 11.28
N GLY A 402 27.44 3.60 10.35
CA GLY A 402 27.74 3.99 8.96
C GLY A 402 26.59 3.76 7.98
N TYR A 403 25.44 3.28 8.46
CA TYR A 403 24.26 3.08 7.63
C TYR A 403 23.56 4.41 7.34
N VAL A 404 23.18 4.63 6.08
CA VAL A 404 22.39 5.79 5.67
C VAL A 404 21.35 5.35 4.67
N HIS A 405 20.06 5.47 5.01
CA HIS A 405 18.98 5.12 4.08
C HIS A 405 19.04 5.98 2.82
N SER A 406 18.77 5.39 1.65
CA SER A 406 18.95 6.07 0.36
C SER A 406 18.13 7.37 0.25
N SER A 407 16.95 7.44 0.86
CA SER A 407 16.11 8.64 0.82
C SER A 407 16.58 9.77 1.75
N LYS A 408 17.57 9.51 2.60
CA LYS A 408 18.21 10.51 3.49
C LYS A 408 19.60 10.90 2.99
N PHE A 409 20.10 10.24 1.95
CA PHE A 409 21.40 10.56 1.38
C PHE A 409 21.27 11.74 0.41
N GLU A 410 21.66 12.93 0.84
CA GLU A 410 21.69 14.11 -0.01
C GLU A 410 22.93 14.11 -0.90
N ASN A 411 22.74 14.11 -2.21
CA ASN A 411 23.82 14.24 -3.18
C ASN A 411 23.46 15.24 -4.29
N LEU A 412 24.33 16.22 -4.49
CA LEU A 412 24.22 17.14 -5.63
C LEU A 412 24.63 16.48 -6.95
N TYR A 413 25.48 15.46 -6.87
CA TYR A 413 25.98 14.71 -8.01
C TYR A 413 26.41 13.31 -7.60
N LEU A 414 26.48 12.39 -8.56
CA LEU A 414 27.09 11.08 -8.34
C LEU A 414 28.61 11.14 -8.50
N ARG A 415 29.31 10.39 -7.66
CA ARG A 415 30.76 10.42 -7.51
C ARG A 415 31.42 9.56 -8.59
N THR A 416 32.48 10.09 -9.20
CA THR A 416 33.35 9.36 -10.12
C THR A 416 34.25 8.36 -9.37
N PRO A 417 34.91 7.42 -10.05
CA PRO A 417 35.78 6.43 -9.39
C PRO A 417 36.88 7.06 -8.53
N GLU A 418 37.47 8.19 -8.97
CA GLU A 418 38.51 8.90 -8.23
C GLU A 418 37.97 9.58 -6.96
N GLU A 419 36.74 10.08 -7.01
CA GLU A 419 36.06 10.70 -5.87
C GLU A 419 35.68 9.63 -4.85
N LEU A 420 35.17 8.46 -5.29
CA LEU A 420 34.83 7.34 -4.42
C LEU A 420 36.01 6.79 -3.62
N LEU A 421 37.23 6.87 -4.16
CA LEU A 421 38.45 6.50 -3.44
C LEU A 421 38.74 7.42 -2.25
N LYS A 422 38.33 8.69 -2.33
CA LYS A 422 38.53 9.69 -1.27
C LYS A 422 37.34 9.78 -0.33
N GLU A 423 36.13 9.66 -0.87
CA GLU A 423 34.86 9.84 -0.20
C GLU A 423 33.86 8.77 -0.68
N PRO A 424 33.96 7.53 -0.15
CA PRO A 424 33.07 6.45 -0.56
C PRO A 424 31.62 6.74 -0.17
N TYR A 425 30.68 6.12 -0.88
CA TYR A 425 29.30 6.08 -0.42
C TYR A 425 29.19 5.27 0.88
N PRO A 426 28.16 5.54 1.71
CA PRO A 426 27.75 4.63 2.76
C PRO A 426 27.71 3.19 2.24
N TRP A 427 28.18 2.25 3.07
CA TRP A 427 28.42 0.88 2.63
C TRP A 427 27.15 0.19 2.11
N ASN A 428 25.99 0.63 2.57
CA ASN A 428 24.68 0.10 2.19
C ASN A 428 24.13 0.68 0.89
N LEU A 429 24.76 1.68 0.28
CA LEU A 429 24.26 2.33 -0.93
C LEU A 429 24.95 1.82 -2.20
N HIS A 430 24.21 1.76 -3.30
CA HIS A 430 24.72 1.49 -4.65
C HIS A 430 23.91 2.26 -5.71
N THR A 431 24.44 2.33 -6.93
CA THR A 431 23.77 2.97 -8.07
C THR A 431 23.07 1.93 -8.93
N LEU A 432 21.80 2.21 -9.27
CA LEU A 432 21.04 1.49 -10.29
C LEU A 432 20.71 2.45 -11.43
N CYS A 433 20.68 1.93 -12.65
CA CYS A 433 20.40 2.68 -13.87
C CYS A 433 19.15 2.10 -14.53
N SER A 434 18.19 2.95 -14.90
CA SER A 434 17.07 2.57 -15.78
C SER A 434 17.56 2.38 -17.21
N GLU A 435 16.77 1.69 -18.05
CA GLU A 435 17.07 1.62 -19.48
C GLU A 435 17.03 3.02 -20.10
N TYR A 436 18.15 3.48 -20.66
CA TYR A 436 18.27 4.81 -21.26
C TYR A 436 18.63 4.74 -22.75
N TYR A 437 18.03 5.63 -23.54
CA TYR A 437 18.19 5.73 -24.99
C TYR A 437 18.95 7.00 -25.37
N LYS A 438 19.85 6.95 -26.36
CA LYS A 438 20.50 8.15 -26.92
C LYS A 438 20.31 8.24 -28.44
N MET A 439 20.02 9.44 -28.94
CA MET A 439 19.88 9.73 -30.37
C MET A 439 21.17 9.46 -31.16
N SER A 440 21.05 8.94 -32.38
CA SER A 440 22.19 8.88 -33.30
C SER A 440 22.59 10.31 -33.74
N PRO A 441 23.88 10.54 -34.05
CA PRO A 441 24.40 11.84 -34.50
C PRO A 441 23.79 12.38 -35.81
N ASP A 442 23.03 11.57 -36.55
CA ASP A 442 22.61 11.79 -37.93
C ASP A 442 21.18 12.34 -38.06
N GLY A 443 20.46 12.50 -36.94
CA GLY A 443 19.21 13.26 -36.83
C GLY A 443 18.01 12.74 -37.65
N ASN A 444 18.12 11.58 -38.32
CA ASN A 444 17.12 11.15 -39.31
C ASN A 444 16.52 9.75 -39.10
N ILE A 445 16.90 9.01 -38.05
CA ILE A 445 16.28 7.71 -37.77
C ILE A 445 16.04 7.55 -36.26
N ASN A 446 14.77 7.64 -35.85
CA ASN A 446 14.28 7.29 -34.51
C ASN A 446 14.22 5.76 -34.35
N HIS A 447 15.35 5.06 -34.46
CA HIS A 447 15.42 3.64 -34.13
C HIS A 447 15.94 3.47 -32.71
N TYR A 448 15.02 3.17 -31.80
CA TYR A 448 15.30 2.64 -30.49
C TYR A 448 15.58 1.14 -30.67
N ASP A 449 16.80 0.70 -30.38
CA ASP A 449 17.05 -0.71 -30.16
C ASP A 449 17.54 -0.82 -28.71
N SER A 450 16.62 -1.14 -27.80
CA SER A 450 16.99 -1.52 -26.44
C SER A 450 17.91 -2.73 -26.58
N SER A 451 19.17 -2.62 -26.18
CA SER A 451 20.07 -3.79 -26.25
C SER A 451 19.67 -4.93 -25.30
N PHE A 452 18.57 -4.78 -24.54
CA PHE A 452 17.95 -5.82 -23.72
C PHE A 452 16.46 -6.01 -24.02
N GLN A 453 16.11 -6.24 -25.30
CA GLN A 453 14.84 -6.89 -25.60
C GLN A 453 14.89 -8.37 -25.16
N THR A 454 14.67 -8.63 -23.88
CA THR A 454 14.06 -9.89 -23.47
C THR A 454 12.58 -9.61 -23.28
N GLY A 455 11.75 -10.21 -24.13
CA GLY A 455 10.39 -9.76 -24.41
C GLY A 455 9.51 -9.53 -23.17
N ASN A 456 8.66 -8.50 -23.23
CA ASN A 456 7.56 -8.21 -22.29
C ASN A 456 7.92 -8.08 -20.79
N GLN A 457 9.19 -8.10 -20.38
CA GLN A 457 9.59 -7.92 -18.99
C GLN A 457 9.75 -6.43 -18.66
N LEU A 458 9.22 -6.04 -17.48
CA LEU A 458 9.26 -4.67 -16.96
C LEU A 458 10.67 -4.07 -17.04
N GLU A 459 10.75 -2.75 -17.21
CA GLU A 459 11.97 -1.93 -17.05
C GLU A 459 12.56 -2.12 -15.64
N VAL A 460 13.39 -3.14 -15.44
CA VAL A 460 14.06 -3.38 -14.16
C VAL A 460 15.38 -2.58 -14.14
N PRO A 461 15.57 -1.64 -13.20
CA PRO A 461 16.84 -0.95 -13.07
C PRO A 461 17.99 -1.93 -12.84
N VAL A 462 19.09 -1.78 -13.58
CA VAL A 462 20.26 -2.65 -13.49
C VAL A 462 21.37 -2.02 -12.66
N PRO A 463 22.18 -2.80 -11.92
CA PRO A 463 23.35 -2.28 -11.24
C PRO A 463 24.28 -1.57 -12.22
N CYS A 464 24.73 -0.37 -11.84
CA CYS A 464 25.64 0.39 -12.68
C CYS A 464 26.69 1.12 -11.87
N ARG A 465 27.79 1.50 -12.53
CA ARG A 465 28.89 2.26 -11.95
C ARG A 465 29.14 3.53 -12.77
N VAL A 466 29.17 4.68 -12.09
CA VAL A 466 29.54 5.95 -12.71
C VAL A 466 31.03 5.92 -13.07
N LEU A 467 31.34 6.16 -14.34
CA LEU A 467 32.70 6.24 -14.86
C LEU A 467 33.15 7.70 -14.98
N GLU A 468 32.32 8.53 -15.62
CA GLU A 468 32.61 9.94 -15.88
C GLU A 468 31.37 10.80 -15.63
N ARG A 469 31.59 12.04 -15.19
CA ARG A 469 30.56 13.06 -15.02
C ARG A 469 30.87 14.23 -15.94
N VAL A 470 29.92 14.61 -16.78
CA VAL A 470 30.03 15.73 -17.74
C VAL A 470 29.00 16.79 -17.36
N SER A 471 29.43 18.04 -17.26
CA SER A 471 28.52 19.17 -17.02
C SER A 471 27.71 19.45 -18.28
N ASP A 472 26.39 19.58 -18.12
CA ASP A 472 25.44 19.93 -19.16
C ASP A 472 24.53 21.06 -18.65
N GLY A 473 24.92 22.30 -18.92
CA GLY A 473 24.23 23.47 -18.38
C GLY A 473 24.38 23.60 -16.86
N GLU A 474 23.24 23.64 -16.15
CA GLU A 474 23.19 23.64 -14.67
C GLU A 474 23.19 22.22 -14.09
N ASP A 475 23.08 21.19 -14.93
CA ASP A 475 22.96 19.80 -14.56
C ASP A 475 24.20 18.98 -14.96
N TYR A 476 24.15 17.68 -14.67
CA TYR A 476 25.18 16.71 -15.02
C TYR A 476 24.58 15.54 -15.80
N VAL A 477 25.30 15.12 -16.83
CA VAL A 477 25.08 13.83 -17.50
C VAL A 477 26.26 12.90 -17.23
N TYR A 478 25.98 11.61 -17.22
CA TYR A 478 26.93 10.61 -16.76
C TYR A 478 27.24 9.60 -17.85
N LYS A 479 28.48 9.11 -17.79
CA LYS A 479 28.90 7.89 -18.47
C LYS A 479 28.93 6.78 -17.44
N VAL A 480 28.22 5.70 -17.71
CA VAL A 480 28.00 4.59 -16.79
C VAL A 480 28.44 3.28 -17.41
N GLU A 481 28.87 2.39 -16.54
CA GLU A 481 29.09 0.98 -16.81
C GLU A 481 27.90 0.20 -16.24
N LEU A 482 27.13 -0.46 -17.09
CA LEU A 482 25.94 -1.25 -16.75
C LEU A 482 26.35 -2.72 -16.65
N GLN A 483 26.03 -3.38 -15.54
CA GLN A 483 26.19 -4.82 -15.38
C GLN A 483 24.88 -5.50 -15.78
N VAL A 484 24.84 -6.13 -16.96
CA VAL A 484 23.56 -6.64 -17.51
C VAL A 484 23.43 -8.16 -17.45
N SER A 485 24.55 -8.86 -17.31
CA SER A 485 24.57 -10.25 -16.87
C SER A 485 25.90 -10.50 -16.15
N GLU A 486 26.12 -11.67 -15.54
CA GLU A 486 27.36 -11.97 -14.81
C GLU A 486 28.64 -11.72 -15.64
N ASN A 487 28.55 -11.91 -16.95
CA ASN A 487 29.69 -11.82 -17.87
C ASN A 487 29.57 -10.70 -18.90
N SER A 488 28.52 -9.86 -18.82
CA SER A 488 28.27 -8.81 -19.80
C SER A 488 28.19 -7.43 -19.13
N VAL A 489 29.01 -6.53 -19.67
CA VAL A 489 29.10 -5.14 -19.24
C VAL A 489 28.90 -4.24 -20.46
N VAL A 490 28.06 -3.23 -20.32
CA VAL A 490 27.78 -2.23 -21.37
C VAL A 490 28.18 -0.85 -20.86
N ILE A 491 28.90 -0.08 -21.68
CA ILE A 491 29.19 1.32 -21.36
C ILE A 491 28.21 2.21 -22.12
N ALA A 492 27.53 3.08 -21.39
CA ALA A 492 26.56 4.00 -21.95
C ALA A 492 26.83 5.44 -21.47
N GLU A 493 26.41 6.42 -22.26
CA GLU A 493 26.67 7.84 -22.03
C GLU A 493 25.38 8.65 -22.10
N GLY A 494 25.34 9.77 -21.37
CA GLY A 494 24.22 10.71 -21.42
C GLY A 494 23.14 10.47 -20.38
N TYR A 495 23.40 9.64 -19.37
CA TYR A 495 22.43 9.36 -18.32
C TYR A 495 22.19 10.61 -17.45
N PRO A 496 20.95 11.04 -17.21
CA PRO A 496 20.64 12.12 -16.27
C PRO A 496 20.68 11.66 -14.80
N LEU A 497 20.76 12.62 -13.87
CA LEU A 497 20.60 12.38 -12.43
C LEU A 497 19.14 12.59 -12.01
N ASP A 498 18.26 11.72 -12.47
CA ASP A 498 16.85 11.72 -12.10
C ASP A 498 16.28 10.29 -12.10
N GLY A 499 14.98 10.16 -11.88
CA GLY A 499 14.28 8.88 -11.86
C GLY A 499 14.28 8.14 -13.21
N GLU A 500 14.72 8.78 -14.29
CA GLU A 500 14.78 8.21 -15.64
C GLU A 500 16.21 7.84 -16.06
N GLY A 501 17.22 8.19 -15.26
CA GLY A 501 18.63 7.88 -15.51
C GLY A 501 19.29 7.03 -14.42
N ILE A 502 19.96 7.69 -13.47
CA ILE A 502 20.72 7.02 -12.41
C ILE A 502 20.14 7.36 -11.05
N MET A 503 19.89 6.31 -10.26
CA MET A 503 19.33 6.39 -8.93
C MET A 503 20.25 5.74 -7.90
N LEU A 504 20.22 6.23 -6.67
CA LEU A 504 20.91 5.63 -5.54
C LEU A 504 19.93 4.81 -4.71
N PHE A 505 20.24 3.54 -4.46
CA PHE A 505 19.39 2.60 -3.74
C PHE A 505 20.10 1.98 -2.55
N ASP A 506 19.31 1.52 -1.58
CA ASP A 506 19.79 0.57 -0.57
C ASP A 506 20.10 -0.78 -1.25
N LYS A 507 21.25 -1.34 -0.95
CA LYS A 507 21.63 -2.69 -1.38
C LYS A 507 20.62 -3.69 -0.86
N ALA A 508 20.37 -4.74 -1.63
CA ALA A 508 19.53 -5.85 -1.18
C ALA A 508 19.98 -6.36 0.20
N TYR A 509 19.01 -6.55 1.09
CA TYR A 509 19.23 -7.00 2.48
C TYR A 509 20.02 -6.06 3.40
N SER A 510 20.46 -4.88 2.94
CA SER A 510 21.08 -3.89 3.82
C SER A 510 20.10 -3.15 4.72
N PRO A 511 18.80 -2.92 4.38
CA PRO A 511 17.90 -2.22 5.27
C PRO A 511 17.71 -2.87 6.64
N MET A 512 17.35 -2.07 7.66
CA MET A 512 17.34 -2.53 9.05
C MET A 512 16.39 -3.71 9.32
N TRP A 513 15.26 -3.81 8.62
CA TRP A 513 14.33 -4.94 8.75
C TRP A 513 14.86 -6.25 8.16
N HIS A 514 16.00 -6.22 7.46
CA HIS A 514 16.70 -7.42 6.99
C HIS A 514 17.88 -7.82 7.89
N MET A 515 18.20 -7.06 8.94
CA MET A 515 19.29 -7.40 9.86
C MET A 515 19.05 -8.77 10.48
N LYS A 516 20.11 -9.57 10.58
CA LYS A 516 20.05 -10.92 11.16
C LYS A 516 19.63 -10.87 12.63
N GLU A 517 20.06 -9.85 13.35
CA GLU A 517 19.85 -9.64 14.78
C GLU A 517 18.46 -9.05 15.10
N ALA A 518 17.76 -8.43 14.13
CA ALA A 518 16.49 -7.75 14.40
C ALA A 518 15.46 -8.65 15.10
N PHE A 519 14.75 -8.12 16.09
CA PHE A 519 13.81 -8.88 16.90
C PHE A 519 12.63 -9.42 16.09
N ARG A 520 12.29 -10.71 16.23
CA ARG A 520 11.13 -11.35 15.59
C ARG A 520 10.33 -12.16 16.60
N HIS A 521 9.09 -11.73 16.88
CA HIS A 521 8.22 -12.46 17.78
C HIS A 521 6.75 -12.12 17.52
N LYS A 522 5.88 -13.14 17.55
CA LYS A 522 4.43 -12.95 17.41
C LYS A 522 3.82 -12.37 18.67
N ILE A 523 2.71 -11.68 18.51
CA ILE A 523 1.85 -11.27 19.62
C ILE A 523 1.03 -12.49 20.06
N ALA A 524 0.99 -12.79 21.35
CA ALA A 524 0.20 -13.90 21.87
C ALA A 524 -1.29 -13.57 21.82
N VAL A 525 -2.09 -14.51 21.33
CA VAL A 525 -3.54 -14.51 21.60
C VAL A 525 -3.77 -15.12 22.98
N PRO A 526 -4.47 -14.43 23.90
CA PRO A 526 -4.78 -14.97 25.21
C PRO A 526 -5.48 -16.34 25.18
N ASP A 527 -5.10 -17.24 26.09
CA ASP A 527 -5.63 -18.61 26.18
C ASP A 527 -7.16 -18.65 26.34
N ASP A 528 -7.74 -17.68 27.05
CA ASP A 528 -9.20 -17.57 27.25
C ASP A 528 -9.95 -17.12 25.98
N MET A 529 -9.23 -16.55 25.01
CA MET A 529 -9.78 -16.11 23.73
C MET A 529 -9.52 -17.12 22.60
N PHE A 530 -8.46 -17.93 22.67
CA PHE A 530 -8.05 -18.79 21.57
C PHE A 530 -8.92 -20.07 21.46
N PRO A 531 -9.62 -20.30 20.34
CA PRO A 531 -10.46 -21.49 20.17
C PRO A 531 -9.68 -22.80 20.29
N ALA A 532 -10.17 -23.72 21.13
CA ALA A 532 -9.54 -25.03 21.34
C ALA A 532 -9.42 -25.89 20.06
N LYS A 533 -10.27 -25.64 19.05
CA LYS A 533 -10.20 -26.29 17.73
C LYS A 533 -9.03 -25.83 16.86
N TRP A 534 -8.38 -24.74 17.25
CA TRP A 534 -7.23 -24.19 16.53
C TRP A 534 -5.91 -24.63 17.15
N MET A 535 -5.93 -25.34 18.27
CA MET A 535 -4.73 -25.92 18.88
C MET A 535 -4.31 -27.18 18.11
N ALA A 536 -3.03 -27.29 17.75
CA ALA A 536 -2.43 -28.45 17.09
C ALA A 536 -2.46 -29.70 17.97
N ASN A 537 -2.47 -29.51 19.29
CA ASN A 537 -2.40 -30.56 20.30
C ASN A 537 -3.80 -30.97 20.77
N GLN A 538 -4.72 -31.35 19.87
CA GLN A 538 -5.86 -32.17 20.27
C GLN A 538 -5.39 -33.62 20.44
N LYS A 539 -4.94 -33.96 21.65
CA LYS A 539 -4.71 -35.35 22.07
C LYS A 539 -6.01 -36.09 22.31
#